data_AF-A0A6V8CLW5-F1
#
_entry.id   AF-A0A6V8CLW5-F1
#
_cell.length_a   1.000
_cell.length_b   1.000
_cell.length_c   1.000
_cell.angle_alpha   90.00
_cell.angle_beta   90.00
_cell.angle_gamma   90.00
#
_symmetry.space_group_name_H-M   'P 1'
#
loop_
_entity.id
_entity.type
_entity.pdbx_description
1 polymer ?
#
loop_
_entity_poly.entity_id
_entity_poly.type
_entity_poly.pdbx_seq_one_letter_code
_entity_poly.pdbx_strand_id
1 'polypeptide(L)'
;MNLEEAANLGEILGGLAILVTLLFGIKQIIELNKAKESEASREVANLLASPMYQSGLSILINKLSDEFTLEDLDKLDRKEKDATNFLAINTNSIGMMTFERQLSFKSVSRFMQPINGMIGERFRTLVQLLQASA
;
A
#
# COMPACT_ATOMS: atom_id res chain seq x y z
N MET A 1 -40.18 44.36 10.47
CA MET A 1 -38.95 43.71 10.95
C MET A 1 -38.10 44.77 11.61
N ASN A 2 -37.89 44.65 12.91
CA ASN A 2 -37.01 45.57 13.64
C ASN A 2 -35.55 45.08 13.57
N LEU A 3 -34.59 45.92 13.99
CA LEU A 3 -33.16 45.60 13.94
C LEU A 3 -32.78 44.38 14.80
N GLU A 4 -33.49 44.15 15.90
CA GLU A 4 -33.24 43.07 16.85
C GLU A 4 -33.68 41.70 16.29
N GLU A 5 -34.84 41.64 15.63
CA GLU A 5 -35.32 40.47 14.89
C GLU A 5 -34.37 40.12 13.74
N ALA A 6 -33.86 41.14 13.02
CA ALA A 6 -32.90 40.95 11.94
C ALA A 6 -31.55 40.41 12.46
N ALA A 7 -31.08 40.89 13.61
CA ALA A 7 -29.84 40.42 14.24
C ALA A 7 -29.96 38.96 14.71
N ASN A 8 -31.05 38.61 15.40
CA ASN A 8 -31.27 37.25 15.87
C ASN A 8 -31.43 36.25 14.70
N LEU A 9 -32.13 36.66 13.63
CA LEU A 9 -32.20 35.86 12.40
C LEU A 9 -30.81 35.69 11.76
N GLY A 10 -29.99 36.74 11.75
CA GLY A 10 -28.61 36.69 11.27
C GLY A 10 -27.72 35.74 12.07
N GLU A 11 -27.85 35.72 13.39
CA GLU A 11 -27.10 34.79 14.26
C GLU A 11 -27.48 33.33 14.02
N ILE A 12 -28.79 33.04 13.89
CA ILE A 12 -29.27 31.69 13.59
C ILE A 12 -28.77 31.24 12.21
N LEU A 13 -28.87 32.10 11.19
CA LEU A 13 -28.39 31.80 9.85
C LEU A 13 -26.86 31.64 9.81
N GLY A 14 -26.13 32.45 10.56
CA GLY A 14 -24.67 32.34 10.71
C GLY A 14 -24.26 31.03 11.38
N GLY A 15 -24.94 30.64 12.46
CA GLY A 15 -24.74 29.35 13.12
C GLY A 15 -25.03 28.17 12.18
N LEU A 16 -26.11 28.25 11.40
CA LEU A 16 -26.47 27.23 10.42
C LEU A 16 -25.43 27.13 9.29
N ALA A 17 -24.91 28.26 8.81
CA ALA A 17 -23.87 28.29 7.80
C ALA A 17 -22.59 27.57 8.28
N ILE A 18 -22.15 27.83 9.52
CA ILE A 18 -21.00 27.15 10.13
C ILE A 18 -21.22 25.63 10.18
N LEU A 19 -22.40 25.18 10.62
CA LEU A 19 -22.73 23.76 10.68
C LEU A 19 -22.66 23.10 9.30
N VAL A 20 -23.22 23.75 8.28
CA VAL A 20 -23.15 23.26 6.89
C VAL A 20 -21.70 23.18 6.43
N THR A 21 -20.89 24.22 6.65
CA THR A 21 -19.47 24.21 6.28
C THR A 21 -18.70 23.08 6.95
N LEU A 22 -18.95 22.80 8.23
CA LEU A 22 -18.32 21.68 8.95
C LEU A 22 -18.69 20.33 8.33
N LEU A 23 -19.96 20.10 8.00
CA LEU A 23 -20.41 18.88 7.33
C LEU A 23 -19.74 18.70 5.96
N PHE A 24 -19.62 19.78 5.20
CA PHE A 24 -18.89 19.76 3.92
C PHE A 24 -17.39 19.47 4.11
N GLY A 25 -16.76 20.03 5.14
CA GLY A 25 -15.36 19.76 5.48
C GLY A 25 -15.13 18.28 5.79
N ILE A 26 -16.00 17.66 6.59
CA ILE A 26 -15.95 16.22 6.88
C ILE A 26 -16.09 15.40 5.59
N LYS A 27 -17.06 15.74 4.74
CA LYS A 27 -17.25 15.06 3.45
C LYS A 27 -16.01 15.17 2.56
N GLN A 28 -15.36 16.34 2.51
CA GLN A 28 -14.13 16.54 1.74
C GLN A 28 -12.99 15.66 2.25
N ILE A 29 -12.79 15.58 3.57
CA ILE A 29 -11.76 14.71 4.15
C ILE A 29 -12.00 13.24 3.78
N ILE A 30 -13.26 12.78 3.84
CA ILE A 30 -13.63 11.41 3.46
C ILE A 30 -13.31 11.16 1.98
N GLU A 31 -13.68 12.06 1.08
CA GLU A 31 -13.42 11.90 -0.36
C GLU A 31 -11.91 11.97 -0.69
N LEU A 32 -11.16 12.84 -0.02
CA LEU A 32 -9.70 12.89 -0.16
C LEU A 32 -9.04 11.59 0.27
N ASN A 33 -9.49 10.99 1.38
CA ASN A 33 -8.96 9.70 1.84
C ASN A 33 -9.28 8.57 0.85
N LYS A 34 -10.50 8.54 0.31
CA LYS A 34 -10.87 7.56 -0.75
C LYS A 34 -10.02 7.73 -2.00
N ALA A 35 -9.77 8.97 -2.42
CA ALA A 35 -8.94 9.26 -3.60
C ALA A 35 -7.51 8.78 -3.40
N LYS A 36 -6.90 9.08 -2.25
CA LYS A 36 -5.56 8.61 -1.87
C LYS A 36 -5.47 7.08 -1.85
N GLU A 37 -6.45 6.41 -1.24
CA GLU A 37 -6.48 4.95 -1.20
C GLU A 37 -6.59 4.34 -2.61
N SER A 38 -7.41 4.94 -3.48
CA SER A 38 -7.59 4.51 -4.87
C SER A 38 -6.29 4.66 -5.68
N GLU A 39 -5.61 5.80 -5.52
CA GLU A 39 -4.32 6.07 -6.16
C GLU A 39 -3.24 5.08 -5.70
N ALA A 40 -3.06 4.92 -4.39
CA ALA A 40 -2.11 3.97 -3.83
C ALA A 40 -2.43 2.52 -4.27
N SER A 41 -3.71 2.15 -4.34
CA SER A 41 -4.12 0.82 -4.83
C SER A 41 -3.75 0.61 -6.30
N ARG A 42 -3.85 1.64 -7.14
CA ARG A 42 -3.43 1.57 -8.55
C ARG A 42 -1.90 1.46 -8.67
N GLU A 43 -1.16 2.18 -7.84
CA GLU A 43 0.29 2.07 -7.79
C GLU A 43 0.74 0.66 -7.42
N VAL A 44 0.14 0.06 -6.38
CA VAL A 44 0.37 -1.35 -6.03
C VAL A 44 0.04 -2.27 -7.19
N ALA A 45 -1.13 -2.11 -7.83
CA ALA A 45 -1.50 -2.94 -8.97
C ALA A 45 -0.47 -2.85 -10.12
N ASN A 46 0.00 -1.65 -10.45
CA ASN A 46 1.03 -1.42 -11.47
C ASN A 46 2.37 -2.04 -11.09
N LEU A 47 2.78 -1.90 -9.83
CA LEU A 47 4.00 -2.50 -9.30
C LEU A 47 3.96 -4.02 -9.41
N LEU A 48 2.85 -4.63 -8.98
CA LEU A 48 2.65 -6.08 -9.08
C LEU A 48 2.60 -6.55 -10.53
N ALA A 49 2.05 -5.74 -11.45
CA ALA A 49 2.04 -6.03 -12.88
C ALA A 49 3.40 -5.82 -13.56
N SER A 50 4.39 -5.23 -12.87
CA SER A 50 5.68 -4.93 -13.48
C SER A 50 6.44 -6.21 -13.84
N PRO A 51 7.10 -6.26 -15.01
CA PRO A 51 7.88 -7.44 -15.41
C PRO A 51 8.94 -7.83 -14.38
N MET A 52 9.58 -6.85 -13.75
CA MET A 52 10.62 -7.09 -12.74
C MET A 52 10.05 -7.80 -11.49
N TYR A 53 8.89 -7.36 -11.00
CA TYR A 53 8.23 -8.00 -9.86
C TYR A 53 7.81 -9.44 -10.21
N GLN A 54 7.24 -9.64 -11.41
CA GLN A 54 6.85 -10.96 -11.90
C GLN A 54 8.06 -11.89 -12.12
N SER A 55 9.19 -11.37 -12.59
CA SER A 55 10.44 -12.12 -12.70
C SER A 55 10.96 -12.54 -11.34
N GLY A 56 10.98 -11.64 -10.34
CA GLY A 56 11.35 -11.98 -8.97
C GLY A 56 10.45 -13.09 -8.39
N LEU A 57 9.14 -12.99 -8.63
CA LEU A 57 8.17 -14.00 -8.21
C LEU A 57 8.44 -15.35 -8.86
N SER A 58 8.70 -15.36 -10.17
CA SER A 58 9.03 -16.59 -10.92
C SER A 58 10.32 -17.26 -10.41
N ILE A 59 11.34 -16.47 -10.03
CA ILE A 59 12.59 -17.01 -9.47
C ILE A 59 12.31 -17.70 -8.13
N LEU A 60 11.55 -17.05 -7.22
CA LEU A 60 11.16 -17.70 -5.95
C LEU A 60 10.35 -18.97 -6.19
N ILE A 61 9.46 -19.00 -7.17
CA ILE A 61 8.59 -20.16 -7.41
C ILE A 61 9.35 -21.32 -8.07
N ASN A 62 10.20 -21.02 -9.05
CA ASN A 62 10.71 -22.04 -9.97
C ASN A 62 12.19 -22.38 -9.78
N LYS A 63 12.97 -21.52 -9.12
CA LYS A 63 14.43 -21.70 -9.00
C LYS A 63 14.92 -21.91 -7.58
N LEU A 64 14.19 -21.40 -6.59
CA LEU A 64 14.56 -21.52 -5.19
C LEU A 64 13.64 -22.54 -4.50
N SER A 65 14.23 -23.41 -3.68
CA SER A 65 13.50 -24.29 -2.76
C SER A 65 12.86 -23.47 -1.63
N ASP A 66 12.07 -24.09 -0.76
CA ASP A 66 11.50 -23.39 0.41
C ASP A 66 12.57 -22.94 1.42
N GLU A 67 13.65 -23.71 1.52
CA GLU A 67 14.74 -23.56 2.50
C GLU A 67 16.08 -23.20 1.83
N PHE A 68 16.03 -22.40 0.76
CA PHE A 68 17.24 -21.97 0.04
C PHE A 68 18.17 -21.14 0.93
N THR A 69 19.46 -21.10 0.56
CA THR A 69 20.53 -20.46 1.33
C THR A 69 21.14 -19.26 0.59
N LEU A 70 22.06 -18.55 1.25
CA LEU A 70 22.85 -17.48 0.60
C LEU A 70 23.66 -18.00 -0.59
N GLU A 71 24.16 -19.23 -0.52
CA GLU A 71 24.91 -19.84 -1.62
C GLU A 71 24.00 -20.05 -2.85
N ASP A 72 22.73 -20.39 -2.62
CA ASP A 72 21.75 -20.56 -3.70
C ASP A 72 21.37 -19.23 -4.34
N LEU A 73 21.29 -18.16 -3.54
CA LEU A 73 21.17 -16.80 -4.05
C LEU A 73 22.40 -16.37 -4.85
N ASP A 74 23.61 -16.78 -4.44
CA ASP A 74 24.82 -16.40 -5.16
C ASP A 74 24.93 -17.05 -6.54
N LYS A 75 24.35 -18.24 -6.71
CA LYS A 75 24.25 -18.94 -8.00
C LYS A 75 23.31 -18.26 -9.01
N LEU A 76 22.45 -17.35 -8.56
CA LEU A 76 21.60 -16.56 -9.45
C LEU A 76 22.42 -15.61 -10.31
N ASP A 77 21.96 -15.39 -11.54
CA ASP A 77 22.59 -14.37 -12.37
C ASP A 77 22.29 -12.96 -11.83
N ARG A 78 23.02 -11.96 -12.35
CA ARG A 78 22.86 -10.58 -11.89
C ARG A 78 21.43 -10.05 -12.04
N LYS A 79 20.76 -10.36 -13.16
CA LYS A 79 19.39 -9.88 -13.42
C LYS A 79 18.40 -10.53 -12.47
N GLU A 80 18.63 -11.79 -12.11
CA GLU A 80 17.83 -12.54 -11.16
C GLU A 80 18.01 -12.02 -9.73
N LYS A 81 19.25 -11.69 -9.34
CA LYS A 81 19.55 -10.99 -8.09
C LYS A 81 18.85 -9.63 -8.03
N ASP A 82 18.91 -8.86 -9.12
CA ASP A 82 18.22 -7.56 -9.21
C ASP A 82 16.70 -7.72 -9.09
N ALA A 83 16.11 -8.73 -9.75
CA ALA A 83 14.67 -8.98 -9.72
C ALA A 83 14.18 -9.49 -8.35
N THR A 84 14.93 -10.36 -7.69
CA THR A 84 14.62 -10.85 -6.33
C THR A 84 14.75 -9.73 -5.29
N ASN A 85 15.77 -8.87 -5.41
CA ASN A 85 15.89 -7.68 -4.58
C ASN A 85 14.75 -6.68 -4.82
N PHE A 86 14.41 -6.43 -6.09
CA PHE A 86 13.29 -5.58 -6.46
C PHE A 86 11.99 -6.10 -5.83
N LEU A 87 11.74 -7.40 -5.92
CA LEU A 87 10.59 -8.04 -5.26
C LEU A 87 10.62 -7.78 -3.74
N ALA A 88 11.72 -8.12 -3.06
CA ALA A 88 11.85 -7.99 -1.60
C ALA A 88 11.59 -6.57 -1.11
N ILE A 89 12.24 -5.58 -1.72
CA ILE A 89 12.09 -4.17 -1.34
C ILE A 89 10.65 -3.70 -1.56
N ASN A 90 10.08 -3.97 -2.73
CA ASN A 90 8.76 -3.46 -3.08
C ASN A 90 7.64 -4.14 -2.28
N THR A 91 7.75 -5.44 -2.01
CA THR A 91 6.80 -6.12 -1.13
C THR A 91 6.87 -5.57 0.30
N ASN A 92 8.06 -5.25 0.81
CA ASN A 92 8.22 -4.57 2.10
C ASN A 92 7.64 -3.15 2.08
N SER A 93 7.82 -2.39 1.00
CA SER A 93 7.20 -1.07 0.82
C SER A 93 5.68 -1.14 0.86
N ILE A 94 5.06 -2.17 0.26
CA ILE A 94 3.61 -2.40 0.37
C ILE A 94 3.21 -2.60 1.85
N GLY A 95 3.99 -3.37 2.60
CA GLY A 95 3.80 -3.52 4.05
C GLY A 95 3.85 -2.19 4.78
N MET A 96 4.88 -1.38 4.52
CA MET A 96 5.07 -0.05 5.13
C MET A 96 3.89 0.89 4.82
N MET A 97 3.47 0.98 3.55
CA MET A 97 2.30 1.78 3.15
C MET A 97 1.01 1.35 3.87
N THR A 98 0.89 0.06 4.21
CA THR A 98 -0.23 -0.46 4.98
C THR A 98 -0.18 0.01 6.44
N PHE A 99 0.99 -0.11 7.08
CA PHE A 99 1.17 0.31 8.48
C PHE A 99 1.04 1.83 8.67
N GLU A 100 1.48 2.61 7.68
CA GLU A 100 1.33 4.08 7.63
C GLU A 100 -0.07 4.55 7.18
N ARG A 101 -1.05 3.63 7.08
CA ARG A 101 -2.46 3.91 6.71
C ARG A 101 -2.65 4.58 5.34
N GLN A 102 -1.68 4.45 4.45
CA GLN A 102 -1.79 4.90 3.06
C GLN A 102 -2.59 3.90 2.22
N LEU A 103 -2.46 2.61 2.56
CA LEU A 103 -3.25 1.52 2.01
C LEU A 103 -4.12 0.89 3.09
N SER A 104 -5.37 0.59 2.77
CA SER A 104 -6.20 -0.22 3.66
C SER A 104 -5.76 -1.68 3.62
N PHE A 105 -5.88 -2.35 4.77
CA PHE A 105 -5.63 -3.79 4.87
C PHE A 105 -6.48 -4.60 3.87
N LYS A 106 -7.71 -4.15 3.62
CA LYS A 106 -8.64 -4.76 2.64
C LYS A 106 -8.10 -4.68 1.21
N SER A 107 -7.53 -3.54 0.83
CA SER A 107 -6.96 -3.35 -0.51
C SER A 107 -5.71 -4.21 -0.69
N VAL A 108 -4.83 -4.22 0.32
CA VAL A 108 -3.60 -5.02 0.30
C VAL A 108 -3.90 -6.52 0.31
N SER A 109 -4.85 -6.98 1.12
CA SER A 109 -5.22 -8.40 1.17
C SER A 109 -5.75 -8.90 -0.17
N ARG A 110 -6.51 -8.09 -0.92
CA ARG A 110 -7.00 -8.47 -2.26
C ARG A 110 -5.87 -8.76 -3.24
N PHE A 111 -4.78 -8.00 -3.17
CA PHE A 111 -3.64 -8.17 -4.05
C PHE A 111 -2.66 -9.23 -3.55
N MET A 112 -2.34 -9.20 -2.26
CA MET A 112 -1.24 -9.97 -1.68
C MET A 112 -1.67 -11.35 -1.19
N GLN A 113 -2.96 -11.61 -0.93
CA GLN A 113 -3.40 -12.92 -0.42
C GLN A 113 -3.05 -14.08 -1.35
N PRO A 114 -3.28 -14.01 -2.68
CA PRO A 114 -2.86 -15.07 -3.59
C PRO A 114 -1.33 -15.24 -3.61
N ILE A 115 -0.60 -14.12 -3.63
CA ILE A 115 0.87 -14.12 -3.65
C ILE A 115 1.43 -14.76 -2.38
N ASN A 116 0.92 -14.37 -1.21
CA ASN A 116 1.35 -14.89 0.08
C ASN A 116 1.06 -16.40 0.20
N GLY A 117 -0.06 -16.87 -0.35
CA GLY A 117 -0.35 -18.30 -0.42
C GLY A 117 0.63 -19.09 -1.31
N MET A 118 1.18 -18.45 -2.35
CA MET A 118 2.12 -19.10 -3.28
C MET A 118 3.58 -19.07 -2.81
N ILE A 119 4.03 -17.96 -2.22
CA ILE A 119 5.47 -17.73 -1.95
C ILE A 119 5.79 -17.29 -0.53
N GLY A 120 4.82 -17.28 0.40
CA GLY A 120 4.99 -16.66 1.72
C GLY A 120 6.19 -17.19 2.52
N GLU A 121 6.45 -18.51 2.48
CA GLU A 121 7.59 -19.12 3.16
C GLU A 121 8.92 -18.72 2.50
N ARG A 122 9.06 -18.94 1.19
CA ARG A 122 10.24 -18.54 0.41
C ARG A 122 10.55 -17.06 0.50
N PHE A 123 9.52 -16.22 0.48
CA PHE A 123 9.68 -14.78 0.61
C PHE A 123 10.24 -14.40 1.98
N ARG A 124 9.78 -15.06 3.06
CA ARG A 124 10.32 -14.83 4.40
C ARG A 124 11.79 -15.22 4.47
N THR A 125 12.16 -16.37 3.90
CA THR A 125 13.56 -16.81 3.78
C THR A 125 14.39 -15.78 3.01
N LEU A 126 13.88 -15.29 1.86
CA LEU A 126 14.55 -14.28 1.04
C LEU A 126 14.90 -13.03 1.84
N VAL A 127 13.91 -12.47 2.53
CA VAL A 127 14.09 -11.23 3.30
C VAL A 127 15.09 -11.43 4.43
N GLN A 128 15.06 -12.58 5.12
CA GLN A 128 16.03 -12.89 6.18
C GLN A 128 17.45 -12.97 5.67
N LEU A 129 17.68 -13.66 4.55
CA LEU A 129 19.02 -13.79 3.97
C LEU A 129 19.55 -12.45 3.46
N LEU A 130 18.71 -11.66 2.80
CA LEU A 130 19.09 -10.32 2.33
C LEU A 130 19.47 -9.40 3.49
N GLN A 131 18.72 -9.43 4.59
CA GLN A 131 19.04 -8.67 5.80
C GLN A 131 20.33 -9.13 6.48
N ALA A 132 20.63 -10.42 6.47
CA ALA A 132 21.88 -10.95 7.02
C ALA A 132 23.12 -10.59 6.18
N SER A 133 22.93 -10.28 4.89
CA SER A 133 23.99 -9.91 3.95
C SER A 133 24.22 -8.40 3.78
N ALA A 134 23.38 -7.57 4.39
CA ALA A 134 23.45 -6.10 4.36
C ALA A 134 24.32 -5.54 5.51
#